data_AF-A0A815JPW0-F1
#
_entry.id   AF-A0A815JPW0-F1
#
_cell.length_a   1.000
_cell.length_b   1.000
_cell.length_c   1.000
_cell.angle_alpha   90.00
_cell.angle_beta   90.00
_cell.angle_gamma   90.00
#
_symmetry.space_group_name_H-M   'P 1'
#
loop_
_entity.id
_entity.type
_entity.pdbx_description
1 polymer ?
#
loop_
_entity_poly.entity_id
_entity_poly.type
_entity_poly.pdbx_seq_one_letter_code
_entity_poly.pdbx_strand_id
1 'polypeptide(L)'
;MGTSRLDEAIYVNKLLPVVCKLLNVADDGVTVQHVRQLASHVLFVLSVNNFSTLFKSCFTRFKTECLIASGDETCEAGDLDLIQHMKVDMSKLTRLLNEEVQKWRLLKKIHHIELVKSVEKAIWNWLDTYPEEFTDLQKRPSAELSDNCETLFELLDIFQENNKRKVQYICPLQMMLLVLCPIILEELVYSIEKGCPCSQEHLRKRNFVDNLKRQLHSNVKQHREAAAVITFVKLCKASTYTNNKDSNNVLFVSVQSVIGDLKSILFNPQRPFSRGPDKINQDLELMIEFFLACIRLNPNNNEVLKVCLNLQTETDGPNNRELLLWIDRLIIVDPYLMLHNPNKLDHETQMSTFELINGLVSLVYDSSMPYVAHTTMESLLVLHEKENIELWNPEACINTFWSISSQVLFSISQKLVLHQIYNYPSVLKWLREILMLRNTFLLHDKDNAYLGSNIPMAKHAHMKLEIVFFIYLWSVDIDAIKTAMSCFSLFCEEAEIRFGFDEMAVLQLLPNYNIYMELSHASDKVTWRRNALQKRILSLLRKIEHASHGNKQA
;
A
#
# COMPACT_ATOMS: atom_id res chain seq x y z
N MET A 1 -3.52 32.65 -30.02
CA MET A 1 -4.65 32.52 -30.96
C MET A 1 -5.68 31.62 -30.29
N GLY A 2 -6.81 32.18 -29.87
CA GLY A 2 -7.87 31.40 -29.21
C GLY A 2 -8.71 30.68 -30.25
N THR A 3 -8.78 29.36 -30.18
CA THR A 3 -9.80 28.57 -30.85
C THR A 3 -11.17 29.04 -30.36
N SER A 4 -12.14 29.22 -31.26
CA SER A 4 -13.48 29.62 -30.84
C SER A 4 -14.13 28.46 -30.07
N ARG A 5 -14.98 28.75 -29.07
CA ARG A 5 -15.75 27.71 -28.35
C ARG A 5 -16.55 26.79 -29.28
N LEU A 6 -16.89 27.28 -30.48
CA LEU A 6 -17.58 26.50 -31.52
C LEU A 6 -16.66 25.43 -32.13
N ASP A 7 -15.39 25.79 -32.39
CA ASP A 7 -14.39 24.87 -32.93
C ASP A 7 -14.08 23.76 -31.91
N GLU A 8 -13.94 24.12 -30.63
CA GLU A 8 -13.74 23.16 -29.53
C GLU A 8 -14.88 22.13 -29.43
N ALA A 9 -16.14 22.59 -29.54
CA ALA A 9 -17.30 21.69 -29.54
C ALA A 9 -17.32 20.73 -30.75
N ILE A 10 -16.87 21.19 -31.93
CA ILE A 10 -16.76 20.36 -33.14
C ILE A 10 -15.65 19.31 -32.96
N TYR A 11 -14.51 19.67 -32.36
CA TYR A 11 -13.44 18.71 -32.07
C TYR A 11 -13.87 17.66 -31.06
N VAL A 12 -14.57 18.05 -29.99
CA VAL A 12 -15.11 17.11 -28.98
C VAL A 12 -16.11 16.14 -29.60
N ASN A 13 -17.02 16.62 -30.46
CA ASN A 13 -17.99 15.76 -31.15
C ASN A 13 -17.34 14.75 -32.11
N LYS A 14 -16.18 15.07 -32.70
CA LYS A 14 -15.42 14.15 -33.55
C LYS A 14 -14.52 13.20 -32.76
N LEU A 15 -13.97 13.67 -31.64
CA LEU A 15 -13.03 12.92 -30.80
C LEU A 15 -13.76 11.91 -29.91
N LEU A 16 -14.92 12.28 -29.38
CA LEU A 16 -15.68 11.44 -28.44
C LEU A 16 -15.98 10.04 -28.98
N PRO A 17 -16.51 9.85 -30.21
CA PRO A 17 -16.76 8.51 -30.75
C PRO A 17 -15.49 7.66 -30.84
N VAL A 18 -14.34 8.27 -31.13
CA VAL A 18 -13.05 7.57 -31.21
C VAL A 18 -12.59 7.14 -29.81
N VAL A 19 -12.69 8.03 -28.82
CA VAL A 19 -12.32 7.72 -27.43
C VAL A 19 -13.24 6.64 -26.84
N CYS A 20 -14.55 6.71 -27.07
CA CYS A 20 -15.50 5.66 -26.68
C CYS A 20 -15.12 4.30 -27.30
N LYS A 21 -14.78 4.28 -28.60
CA LYS A 21 -14.36 3.05 -29.27
C LYS A 21 -13.08 2.47 -28.68
N LEU A 22 -12.13 3.31 -28.28
CA LEU A 22 -10.87 2.88 -27.64
C LEU A 22 -11.11 2.32 -26.23
N LEU A 23 -12.09 2.84 -25.49
CA LEU A 23 -12.49 2.32 -24.18
C LEU A 23 -13.13 0.93 -24.29
N ASN A 24 -13.86 0.66 -25.38
CA ASN A 24 -14.62 -0.58 -25.56
C ASN A 24 -13.86 -1.70 -26.30
N VAL A 25 -12.56 -1.54 -26.57
CA VAL A 25 -11.77 -2.58 -27.24
C VAL A 25 -11.68 -3.82 -26.34
N ALA A 26 -12.00 -5.00 -26.88
CA ALA A 26 -11.91 -6.27 -26.17
C ALA A 26 -10.50 -6.52 -25.60
N ASP A 27 -10.41 -7.14 -24.43
CA ASP A 27 -9.14 -7.30 -23.70
C ASP A 27 -8.22 -8.31 -24.40
N ASP A 28 -7.17 -7.79 -25.05
CA ASP A 28 -6.22 -8.58 -25.83
C ASP A 28 -4.76 -8.25 -25.43
N GLY A 29 -4.53 -8.10 -24.12
CA GLY A 29 -3.21 -7.94 -23.50
C GLY A 29 -2.89 -6.55 -22.95
N VAL A 30 -1.68 -6.42 -22.39
CA VAL A 30 -1.21 -5.24 -21.63
C VAL A 30 -1.28 -3.94 -22.44
N THR A 31 -1.01 -4.00 -23.75
CA THR A 31 -1.06 -2.84 -24.64
C THR A 31 -2.48 -2.25 -24.74
N VAL A 32 -3.51 -3.11 -24.80
CA VAL A 32 -4.91 -2.66 -24.87
C VAL A 32 -5.32 -2.00 -23.55
N GLN A 33 -4.89 -2.55 -22.41
CA GLN A 33 -5.13 -1.95 -21.09
C GLN A 33 -4.49 -0.56 -20.97
N HIS A 34 -3.27 -0.38 -21.47
CA HIS A 34 -2.61 0.93 -21.49
C HIS A 34 -3.34 1.94 -22.39
N VAL A 35 -3.81 1.51 -23.56
CA VAL A 35 -4.62 2.35 -24.47
C VAL A 35 -5.95 2.75 -23.82
N ARG A 36 -6.63 1.83 -23.11
CA ARG A 36 -7.85 2.18 -22.35
C ARG A 36 -7.56 3.18 -21.24
N GLN A 37 -6.46 3.04 -20.50
CA GLN A 37 -6.06 4.00 -19.47
C GLN A 37 -5.82 5.40 -20.04
N LEU A 38 -5.11 5.50 -21.17
CA LEU A 38 -4.89 6.77 -21.85
C LEU A 38 -6.19 7.38 -22.38
N ALA A 39 -7.07 6.56 -22.99
CA ALA A 39 -8.38 7.00 -23.47
C ALA A 39 -9.27 7.51 -22.32
N SER A 40 -9.26 6.80 -21.18
CA SER A 40 -9.94 7.21 -19.94
C SER A 40 -9.42 8.55 -19.45
N HIS A 41 -8.09 8.73 -19.41
CA HIS A 41 -7.48 10.00 -18.99
C HIS A 41 -7.86 11.16 -19.92
N VAL A 42 -7.85 10.94 -21.23
CA VAL A 42 -8.30 11.94 -22.21
C VAL A 42 -9.76 12.32 -21.98
N LEU A 43 -10.65 11.35 -21.78
CA LEU A 43 -12.07 11.60 -21.51
C LEU A 43 -12.27 12.37 -20.19
N PHE A 44 -11.52 12.00 -19.16
CA PHE A 44 -11.54 12.65 -17.86
C PHE A 44 -11.18 14.14 -17.96
N VAL A 45 -10.11 14.48 -18.68
CA VAL A 45 -9.71 15.87 -18.90
C VAL A 45 -10.71 16.63 -19.77
N LEU A 46 -11.22 16.02 -20.85
CA LEU A 46 -12.20 16.66 -21.74
C LEU A 46 -13.53 16.97 -21.04
N SER A 47 -13.93 16.14 -20.09
CA SER A 47 -15.20 16.28 -19.38
C SER A 47 -15.30 17.54 -18.52
N VAL A 48 -14.17 18.13 -18.11
CA VAL A 48 -14.13 19.37 -17.32
C VAL A 48 -14.93 20.49 -17.99
N ASN A 49 -14.69 20.70 -19.28
CA ASN A 49 -15.31 21.78 -20.05
C ASN A 49 -16.53 21.32 -20.87
N ASN A 50 -16.72 20.01 -21.05
CA ASN A 50 -17.72 19.45 -21.96
C ASN A 50 -18.74 18.53 -21.29
N PHE A 51 -18.83 18.54 -19.95
CA PHE A 51 -19.71 17.66 -19.19
C PHE A 51 -21.14 17.64 -19.74
N SER A 52 -21.76 18.79 -19.98
CA SER A 52 -23.16 18.83 -20.47
C SER A 52 -23.35 18.12 -21.82
N THR A 53 -22.34 18.13 -22.70
CA THR A 53 -22.38 17.45 -23.99
C THR A 53 -22.16 15.95 -23.84
N LEU A 54 -21.17 15.55 -23.03
CA LEU A 54 -20.87 14.14 -22.73
C LEU A 54 -22.04 13.47 -22.01
N PHE A 55 -22.54 14.14 -20.96
CA PHE A 55 -23.70 13.75 -20.19
C PHE A 55 -24.91 13.55 -21.11
N LYS A 56 -25.24 14.55 -21.95
CA LYS A 56 -26.31 14.40 -22.94
C LYS A 56 -26.06 13.25 -23.90
N SER A 57 -24.83 13.03 -24.36
CA SER A 57 -24.50 11.92 -25.27
C SER A 57 -24.76 10.56 -24.64
N CYS A 58 -24.29 10.34 -23.40
CA CYS A 58 -24.56 9.12 -22.63
C CYS A 58 -26.08 8.88 -22.51
N PHE A 59 -26.82 9.89 -22.08
CA PHE A 59 -28.26 9.75 -21.85
C PHE A 59 -29.15 9.78 -23.10
N THR A 60 -28.71 10.38 -24.21
CA THR A 60 -29.47 10.39 -25.47
C THR A 60 -29.42 9.02 -26.12
N ARG A 61 -28.27 8.34 -26.08
CA ARG A 61 -28.12 6.96 -26.57
C ARG A 61 -28.81 5.95 -25.65
N PHE A 62 -28.81 6.20 -24.34
CA PHE A 62 -29.66 5.52 -23.35
C PHE A 62 -31.13 5.49 -23.78
N LYS A 63 -31.66 6.63 -24.26
CA LYS A 63 -33.04 6.74 -24.78
C LYS A 63 -33.23 5.93 -26.07
N THR A 64 -32.22 5.83 -26.93
CA THR A 64 -32.26 5.07 -28.18
C THR A 64 -32.23 3.55 -27.91
N GLU A 65 -31.42 3.09 -26.96
CA GLU A 65 -31.29 1.67 -26.57
C GLU A 65 -32.49 1.13 -25.79
N CYS A 66 -33.17 1.98 -25.01
CA CYS A 66 -34.45 1.64 -24.37
C CYS A 66 -35.57 1.35 -25.39
N LEU A 67 -35.48 1.88 -26.61
CA LEU A 67 -36.55 1.81 -27.63
C LEU A 67 -36.36 0.68 -28.66
N ILE A 68 -35.15 0.14 -28.84
CA ILE A 68 -34.90 -0.87 -29.88
C ILE A 68 -35.13 -2.29 -29.32
N ALA A 69 -36.18 -2.93 -29.84
CA ALA A 69 -36.59 -4.31 -29.56
C ALA A 69 -35.96 -5.35 -30.52
N SER A 70 -34.94 -5.00 -31.30
CA SER A 70 -34.33 -5.93 -32.26
C SER A 70 -33.16 -6.68 -31.63
N GLY A 71 -33.45 -7.93 -31.24
CA GLY A 71 -32.71 -9.19 -31.41
C GLY A 71 -31.17 -9.30 -31.48
N ASP A 72 -30.36 -8.25 -31.55
CA ASP A 72 -28.91 -8.39 -31.56
C ASP A 72 -28.35 -8.37 -30.14
N GLU A 73 -27.86 -9.53 -29.70
CA GLU A 73 -27.23 -9.76 -28.39
C GLU A 73 -25.88 -9.05 -28.20
N THR A 74 -25.43 -8.23 -29.15
CA THR A 74 -24.15 -7.50 -29.10
C THR A 74 -24.34 -5.99 -28.93
N CYS A 75 -25.27 -5.58 -28.07
CA CYS A 75 -25.42 -4.16 -27.73
C CYS A 75 -24.29 -3.79 -26.74
N GLU A 76 -23.34 -2.97 -27.21
CA GLU A 76 -22.10 -2.62 -26.51
C GLU A 76 -22.40 -1.89 -25.19
N ALA A 77 -22.21 -2.56 -24.05
CA ALA A 77 -22.32 -2.02 -22.68
C ALA A 77 -21.38 -0.83 -22.37
N GLY A 78 -20.59 -0.38 -23.35
CA GLY A 78 -19.50 0.57 -23.20
C GLY A 78 -19.92 2.03 -23.06
N ASP A 79 -21.17 2.41 -23.38
CA ASP A 79 -21.62 3.80 -23.26
C ASP A 79 -22.02 4.16 -21.81
N LEU A 80 -22.41 3.20 -20.98
CA LEU A 80 -22.59 3.38 -19.52
C LEU A 80 -21.25 3.54 -18.81
N ASP A 81 -20.24 2.82 -19.31
CA ASP A 81 -18.86 2.91 -18.86
C ASP A 81 -18.29 4.34 -19.03
N LEU A 82 -18.84 5.17 -19.91
CA LEU A 82 -18.39 6.57 -20.05
C LEU A 82 -18.60 7.39 -18.78
N ILE A 83 -19.62 7.08 -17.97
CA ILE A 83 -19.91 7.79 -16.72
C ILE A 83 -18.72 7.69 -15.76
N GLN A 84 -18.12 6.50 -15.63
CA GLN A 84 -16.98 6.27 -14.74
C GLN A 84 -15.68 6.93 -15.20
N HIS A 85 -15.66 7.55 -16.38
CA HIS A 85 -14.49 8.25 -16.92
C HIS A 85 -14.65 9.78 -16.91
N MET A 86 -15.78 10.29 -16.43
CA MET A 86 -16.01 11.74 -16.33
C MET A 86 -15.45 12.30 -15.02
N LYS A 87 -14.87 13.50 -15.10
CA LYS A 87 -14.54 14.35 -13.95
C LYS A 87 -15.78 15.10 -13.50
N VAL A 88 -16.34 14.65 -12.39
CA VAL A 88 -17.62 15.09 -11.85
C VAL A 88 -17.35 15.83 -10.54
N ASP A 89 -17.76 17.10 -10.45
CA ASP A 89 -17.82 17.86 -9.20
C ASP A 89 -19.17 17.61 -8.49
N MET A 90 -19.35 18.11 -7.27
CA MET A 90 -20.57 17.89 -6.49
C MET A 90 -21.86 18.25 -7.26
N SER A 91 -21.87 19.38 -7.97
CA SER A 91 -23.06 19.80 -8.73
C SER A 91 -23.38 18.84 -9.86
N LYS A 92 -22.36 18.39 -10.59
CA LYS A 92 -22.49 17.39 -11.65
C LYS A 92 -22.89 16.03 -11.10
N LEU A 93 -22.43 15.65 -9.90
CA LEU A 93 -22.78 14.39 -9.24
C LEU A 93 -24.25 14.37 -8.85
N THR A 94 -24.75 15.43 -8.23
CA THR A 94 -26.18 15.58 -7.91
C THR A 94 -27.05 15.48 -9.16
N ARG A 95 -26.64 16.16 -10.24
CA ARG A 95 -27.35 16.07 -11.54
C ARG A 95 -27.33 14.67 -12.14
N LEU A 96 -26.21 13.96 -12.00
CA LEU A 96 -26.08 12.58 -12.46
C LEU A 96 -27.03 11.66 -11.70
N LEU A 97 -27.02 11.71 -10.37
CA LEU A 97 -27.88 10.88 -9.54
C LEU A 97 -29.37 11.14 -9.78
N ASN A 98 -29.78 12.41 -9.94
CA ASN A 98 -31.15 12.74 -10.31
C ASN A 98 -31.56 12.10 -11.65
N GLU A 99 -30.71 12.21 -12.67
CA GLU A 99 -31.00 11.65 -13.99
C GLU A 99 -31.07 10.12 -13.98
N GLU A 100 -30.25 9.46 -13.15
CA GLU A 100 -30.35 8.02 -12.92
C GLU A 100 -31.66 7.63 -12.24
N VAL A 101 -32.08 8.36 -11.22
CA VAL A 101 -33.37 8.15 -10.54
C VAL A 101 -34.53 8.22 -11.54
N GLN A 102 -34.54 9.23 -12.43
CA GLN A 102 -35.59 9.40 -13.42
C GLN A 102 -35.61 8.28 -14.47
N LYS A 103 -34.44 7.77 -14.85
CA LYS A 103 -34.30 6.82 -15.97
C LYS A 103 -34.21 5.36 -15.56
N TRP A 104 -33.99 5.05 -14.28
CA TRP A 104 -33.82 3.68 -13.77
C TRP A 104 -34.89 2.72 -14.28
N ARG A 105 -36.18 3.11 -14.20
CA ARG A 105 -37.30 2.26 -14.61
C ARG A 105 -37.38 2.03 -16.12
N LEU A 106 -36.69 2.83 -16.92
CA LEU A 106 -36.67 2.73 -18.38
C LEU A 106 -35.61 1.72 -18.86
N LEU A 107 -34.66 1.34 -18.00
CA LEU A 107 -33.56 0.47 -18.37
C LEU A 107 -33.98 -1.00 -18.53
N LYS A 108 -33.30 -1.70 -19.43
CA LYS A 108 -33.36 -3.17 -19.49
C LYS A 108 -32.59 -3.78 -18.31
N LYS A 109 -33.05 -4.93 -17.79
CA LYS A 109 -32.44 -5.64 -16.64
C LYS A 109 -30.94 -5.94 -16.79
N ILE A 110 -30.46 -6.11 -18.02
CA ILE A 110 -29.06 -6.39 -18.34
C ILE A 110 -28.14 -5.19 -18.03
N HIS A 111 -28.62 -3.96 -18.19
CA HIS A 111 -27.82 -2.74 -18.08
C HIS A 111 -27.73 -2.18 -16.65
N HIS A 112 -28.66 -2.55 -15.77
CA HIS A 112 -28.71 -2.03 -14.40
C HIS A 112 -27.43 -2.29 -13.61
N ILE A 113 -26.76 -3.43 -13.80
CA ILE A 113 -25.52 -3.73 -13.07
C ILE A 113 -24.35 -2.89 -13.57
N GLU A 114 -24.27 -2.66 -14.88
CA GLU A 114 -23.21 -1.82 -15.42
C GLU A 114 -23.38 -0.37 -14.99
N LEU A 115 -24.63 0.09 -14.94
CA LEU A 115 -24.95 1.39 -14.38
C LEU A 115 -24.56 1.49 -12.89
N VAL A 116 -24.91 0.49 -12.07
CA VAL A 116 -24.56 0.47 -10.64
C VAL A 116 -23.05 0.62 -10.44
N LYS A 117 -22.24 -0.15 -11.18
CA LYS A 117 -20.77 -0.04 -11.11
C LYS A 117 -20.28 1.34 -11.57
N SER A 118 -20.86 1.86 -12.65
CA SER A 118 -20.47 3.15 -13.23
C SER A 118 -20.75 4.32 -12.27
N VAL A 119 -21.92 4.29 -11.62
CA VAL A 119 -22.30 5.30 -10.61
C VAL A 119 -21.39 5.18 -9.37
N GLU A 120 -21.15 3.98 -8.86
CA GLU A 120 -20.23 3.77 -7.74
C GLU A 120 -18.84 4.33 -8.06
N LYS A 121 -18.32 4.03 -9.25
CA LYS A 121 -17.01 4.51 -9.70
C LYS A 121 -16.98 6.02 -9.88
N ALA A 122 -18.06 6.65 -10.37
CA ALA A 122 -18.17 8.11 -10.45
C ALA A 122 -18.12 8.78 -9.07
N ILE A 123 -18.76 8.19 -8.05
CA ILE A 123 -18.67 8.67 -6.65
C ILE A 123 -17.23 8.56 -6.15
N TRP A 124 -16.54 7.45 -6.41
CA TRP A 124 -15.13 7.29 -6.03
C TRP A 124 -14.21 8.28 -6.72
N ASN A 125 -14.38 8.48 -8.02
CA ASN A 125 -13.59 9.47 -8.76
C ASN A 125 -13.83 10.89 -8.22
N TRP A 126 -15.06 11.23 -7.84
CA TRP A 126 -15.37 12.50 -7.20
C TRP A 126 -14.64 12.64 -5.86
N LEU A 127 -14.69 11.62 -4.98
CA LEU A 127 -13.94 11.59 -3.73
C LEU A 127 -12.43 11.77 -3.93
N ASP A 128 -11.86 11.06 -4.91
CA ASP A 128 -10.43 11.13 -5.25
C ASP A 128 -10.02 12.49 -5.83
N THR A 129 -10.91 13.15 -6.56
CA THR A 129 -10.62 14.40 -7.28
C THR A 129 -10.89 15.66 -6.46
N TYR A 130 -11.93 15.61 -5.61
CA TYR A 130 -12.45 16.75 -4.84
C TYR A 130 -12.72 16.37 -3.37
N PRO A 131 -11.70 15.89 -2.61
CA PRO A 131 -11.87 15.46 -1.21
C PRO A 131 -12.38 16.59 -0.29
N GLU A 132 -12.09 17.85 -0.62
CA GLU A 132 -12.58 19.02 0.10
C GLU A 132 -14.10 19.20 -0.02
N GLU A 133 -14.69 18.92 -1.20
CA GLU A 133 -16.14 18.99 -1.40
C GLU A 133 -16.85 17.94 -0.54
N PHE A 134 -16.24 16.76 -0.36
CA PHE A 134 -16.76 15.75 0.56
C PHE A 134 -16.69 16.19 2.01
N THR A 135 -15.57 16.79 2.42
CA THR A 135 -15.43 17.36 3.77
C THR A 135 -16.49 18.44 4.03
N ASP A 136 -16.77 19.27 3.03
CA ASP A 136 -17.82 20.29 3.11
C ASP A 136 -19.22 19.68 3.16
N LEU A 137 -19.50 18.61 2.39
CA LEU A 137 -20.76 17.88 2.44
C LEU A 137 -21.04 17.32 3.85
N GLN A 138 -20.02 16.76 4.50
CA GLN A 138 -20.16 16.23 5.87
C GLN A 138 -20.53 17.33 6.88
N LYS A 139 -20.13 18.59 6.63
CA LYS A 139 -20.44 19.74 7.49
C LYS A 139 -21.74 20.45 7.10
N ARG A 140 -22.07 20.44 5.80
CA ARG A 140 -23.20 21.15 5.18
C ARG A 140 -23.94 20.18 4.24
N PRO A 141 -24.81 19.32 4.80
CA PRO A 141 -25.58 18.37 4.01
C PRO A 141 -26.45 19.06 2.95
N SER A 142 -26.58 18.45 1.78
CA SER A 142 -27.43 18.92 0.69
C SER A 142 -28.74 18.13 0.65
N ALA A 143 -29.87 18.82 0.78
CA ALA A 143 -31.20 18.20 0.71
C ALA A 143 -31.48 17.60 -0.68
N GLU A 144 -31.16 18.33 -1.76
CA GLU A 144 -31.35 17.84 -3.14
C GLU A 144 -30.53 16.57 -3.41
N LEU A 145 -29.29 16.51 -2.92
CA LEU A 145 -28.47 15.31 -3.04
C LEU A 145 -29.08 14.15 -2.24
N SER A 146 -29.52 14.44 -1.01
CA SER A 146 -30.13 13.43 -0.13
C SER A 146 -31.37 12.80 -0.77
N ASP A 147 -32.28 13.61 -1.31
CA ASP A 147 -33.50 13.14 -1.95
C ASP A 147 -33.19 12.17 -3.12
N ASN A 148 -32.18 12.51 -3.94
CA ASN A 148 -31.73 11.67 -5.04
C ASN A 148 -31.11 10.35 -4.54
N CYS A 149 -30.24 10.42 -3.52
CA CYS A 149 -29.61 9.25 -2.91
C CYS A 149 -30.64 8.31 -2.27
N GLU A 150 -31.61 8.84 -1.55
CA GLU A 150 -32.67 8.05 -0.91
C GLU A 150 -33.56 7.37 -1.94
N THR A 151 -33.96 8.09 -2.98
CA THR A 151 -34.79 7.52 -4.04
C THR A 151 -34.06 6.41 -4.78
N LEU A 152 -32.77 6.63 -5.10
CA LEU A 152 -31.95 5.61 -5.75
C LEU A 152 -31.72 4.39 -4.83
N PHE A 153 -31.53 4.62 -3.52
CA PHE A 153 -31.39 3.53 -2.55
C PHE A 153 -32.62 2.60 -2.56
N GLU A 154 -33.84 3.16 -2.52
CA GLU A 154 -35.07 2.35 -2.56
C GLU A 154 -35.22 1.59 -3.89
N LEU A 155 -34.85 2.21 -5.02
CA LEU A 155 -34.85 1.55 -6.33
C LEU A 155 -33.87 0.37 -6.37
N LEU A 156 -32.69 0.52 -5.76
CA LEU A 156 -31.69 -0.54 -5.64
C LEU A 156 -32.15 -1.66 -4.72
N ASP A 157 -32.81 -1.33 -3.61
CA ASP A 157 -33.33 -2.32 -2.65
C ASP A 157 -34.38 -3.23 -3.31
N ILE A 158 -35.34 -2.63 -4.02
CA ILE A 158 -36.35 -3.36 -4.81
C ILE A 158 -35.69 -4.22 -5.90
N PHE A 159 -34.66 -3.68 -6.57
CA PHE A 159 -33.94 -4.43 -7.60
C PHE A 159 -33.18 -5.63 -7.02
N GLN A 160 -32.60 -5.47 -5.84
CA GLN A 160 -31.84 -6.50 -5.13
C GLN A 160 -32.72 -7.67 -4.68
N GLU A 161 -33.92 -7.41 -4.16
CA GLU A 161 -34.87 -8.46 -3.75
C GLU A 161 -35.15 -9.46 -4.89
N ASN A 162 -35.20 -8.94 -6.11
CA ASN A 162 -35.41 -9.69 -7.35
C ASN A 162 -34.13 -10.33 -7.92
N ASN A 163 -32.95 -9.93 -7.46
CA ASN A 163 -31.64 -10.28 -8.05
C ASN A 163 -30.58 -10.68 -7.00
N LYS A 164 -30.91 -11.64 -6.13
CA LYS A 164 -30.07 -12.06 -4.98
C LYS A 164 -28.61 -12.46 -5.29
N ARG A 165 -28.27 -12.79 -6.53
CA ARG A 165 -26.88 -13.12 -6.94
C ARG A 165 -26.01 -11.88 -7.24
N LYS A 166 -26.62 -10.70 -7.36
CA LYS A 166 -25.97 -9.45 -7.75
C LYS A 166 -25.69 -8.51 -6.56
N VAL A 167 -26.01 -8.96 -5.34
CA VAL A 167 -25.90 -8.22 -4.07
C VAL A 167 -24.50 -7.62 -3.87
N GLN A 168 -23.44 -8.34 -4.26
CA GLN A 168 -22.05 -7.89 -4.12
C GLN A 168 -21.71 -6.61 -4.91
N TYR A 169 -22.49 -6.25 -5.94
CA TYR A 169 -22.33 -5.02 -6.71
C TYR A 169 -23.28 -3.92 -6.21
N ILE A 170 -24.41 -4.29 -5.62
CA ILE A 170 -25.46 -3.35 -5.22
C ILE A 170 -25.17 -2.75 -3.84
N CYS A 171 -24.78 -3.59 -2.87
CA CYS A 171 -24.54 -3.15 -1.50
C CYS A 171 -23.45 -2.07 -1.37
N PRO A 172 -22.31 -2.13 -2.11
CA PRO A 172 -21.31 -1.07 -2.07
C PRO A 172 -21.90 0.29 -2.49
N LEU A 173 -22.65 0.35 -3.59
CA LEU A 173 -23.31 1.58 -4.01
C LEU A 173 -24.33 2.05 -2.97
N GLN A 174 -25.19 1.16 -2.45
CA GLN A 174 -26.15 1.51 -1.40
C GLN A 174 -25.48 2.13 -0.16
N MET A 175 -24.32 1.59 0.27
CA MET A 175 -23.53 2.18 1.36
C MET A 175 -22.97 3.54 0.98
N MET A 176 -22.41 3.70 -0.23
CA MET A 176 -21.90 5.00 -0.68
C MET A 176 -23.00 6.07 -0.76
N LEU A 177 -24.23 5.70 -1.15
CA LEU A 177 -25.38 6.63 -1.10
C LEU A 177 -25.69 7.08 0.33
N LEU A 178 -25.58 6.19 1.32
CA LEU A 178 -25.72 6.57 2.74
C LEU A 178 -24.58 7.48 3.20
N VAL A 179 -23.34 7.24 2.76
CA VAL A 179 -22.17 8.10 3.06
C VAL A 179 -22.35 9.52 2.49
N LEU A 180 -23.06 9.67 1.38
CA LEU A 180 -23.44 10.96 0.80
C LEU A 180 -24.62 11.64 1.53
N CYS A 181 -25.25 10.97 2.50
CA CYS A 181 -26.36 11.46 3.32
C CYS A 181 -25.97 11.52 4.81
N PRO A 182 -25.13 12.49 5.26
CA PRO A 182 -24.57 12.49 6.61
C PRO A 182 -25.62 12.44 7.73
N ILE A 183 -26.74 13.17 7.58
CA ILE A 183 -27.82 13.22 8.58
C ILE A 183 -28.48 11.86 8.77
N ILE A 184 -28.77 11.17 7.65
CA ILE A 184 -29.39 9.85 7.67
C ILE A 184 -28.40 8.85 8.27
N LEU A 185 -27.14 8.86 7.79
CA LEU A 185 -26.12 7.96 8.30
C LEU A 185 -25.90 8.14 9.81
N GLU A 186 -25.88 9.37 10.32
CA GLU A 186 -25.79 9.69 11.75
C GLU A 186 -26.90 9.02 12.56
N GLU A 187 -28.15 9.17 12.12
CA GLU A 187 -29.29 8.53 12.77
C GLU A 187 -29.19 6.99 12.76
N LEU A 188 -28.82 6.40 11.62
CA LEU A 188 -28.68 4.95 11.47
C LEU A 188 -27.63 4.39 12.44
N VAL A 189 -26.47 5.04 12.48
CA VAL A 189 -25.31 4.58 13.28
C VAL A 189 -25.60 4.73 14.76
N TYR A 190 -26.17 5.85 15.21
CA TYR A 190 -26.58 5.98 16.60
C TYR A 190 -27.68 4.99 16.98
N SER A 191 -28.60 4.66 16.07
CA SER A 191 -29.61 3.64 16.33
C SER A 191 -29.04 2.22 16.42
N ILE A 192 -28.01 1.90 15.64
CA ILE A 192 -27.36 0.58 15.64
C ILE A 192 -26.39 0.43 16.80
N GLU A 193 -25.50 1.41 17.01
CA GLU A 193 -24.40 1.30 17.97
C GLU A 193 -24.80 1.76 19.38
N LYS A 194 -25.72 2.73 19.51
CA LYS A 194 -26.16 3.29 20.80
C LYS A 194 -27.61 2.97 21.17
N GLY A 195 -28.35 2.28 20.30
CA GLY A 195 -29.75 1.92 20.55
C GLY A 195 -30.74 3.10 20.51
N CYS A 196 -30.36 4.23 19.91
CA CYS A 196 -31.23 5.40 19.78
C CYS A 196 -32.46 5.10 18.88
N PRO A 197 -33.57 5.85 19.06
CA PRO A 197 -34.72 5.78 18.16
C PRO A 197 -34.33 6.08 16.71
N CYS A 198 -35.02 5.43 15.76
CA CYS A 198 -34.83 5.61 14.32
C CYS A 198 -36.20 5.83 13.68
N SER A 199 -36.26 6.79 12.77
CA SER A 199 -37.45 7.21 12.04
C SER A 199 -37.99 6.07 11.19
N GLN A 200 -39.32 5.98 11.07
CA GLN A 200 -39.99 4.90 10.34
C GLN A 200 -39.52 4.82 8.87
N GLU A 201 -39.24 5.97 8.28
CA GLU A 201 -38.75 6.17 6.91
C GLU A 201 -37.33 5.59 6.72
N HIS A 202 -36.55 5.50 7.79
CA HIS A 202 -35.15 5.06 7.77
C HIS A 202 -34.96 3.61 8.26
N LEU A 203 -36.01 2.95 8.76
CA LEU A 203 -35.92 1.58 9.29
C LEU A 203 -35.40 0.56 8.26
N ARG A 204 -35.76 0.69 6.98
CA ARG A 204 -35.23 -0.19 5.92
C ARG A 204 -33.72 -0.02 5.75
N LYS A 205 -33.25 1.23 5.67
CA LYS A 205 -31.83 1.58 5.57
C LYS A 205 -31.05 1.11 6.81
N ARG A 206 -31.63 1.25 8.01
CA ARG A 206 -31.08 0.69 9.26
C ARG A 206 -30.92 -0.82 9.19
N ASN A 207 -31.98 -1.53 8.81
CA ASN A 207 -31.99 -2.98 8.71
C ASN A 207 -30.98 -3.48 7.66
N PHE A 208 -30.78 -2.74 6.57
CA PHE A 208 -29.75 -3.03 5.58
C PHE A 208 -28.35 -3.01 6.21
N VAL A 209 -27.97 -1.93 6.90
CA VAL A 209 -26.64 -1.81 7.55
C VAL A 209 -26.46 -2.89 8.64
N ASP A 210 -27.46 -3.08 9.50
CA ASP A 210 -27.40 -4.08 10.57
C ASP A 210 -27.34 -5.52 10.03
N ASN A 211 -28.05 -5.83 8.95
CA ASN A 211 -27.96 -7.14 8.30
C ASN A 211 -26.57 -7.38 7.67
N LEU A 212 -25.96 -6.37 7.05
CA LEU A 212 -24.58 -6.50 6.57
C LEU A 212 -23.62 -6.77 7.72
N LYS A 213 -23.75 -6.05 8.84
CA LYS A 213 -22.90 -6.26 10.03
C LYS A 213 -23.05 -7.69 10.56
N ARG A 214 -24.29 -8.18 10.69
CA ARG A 214 -24.56 -9.58 11.07
C ARG A 214 -23.99 -10.61 10.09
N GLN A 215 -23.85 -10.27 8.81
CA GLN A 215 -23.29 -11.17 7.79
C GLN A 215 -21.77 -11.34 7.90
N LEU A 216 -21.04 -10.39 8.49
CA LEU A 216 -19.61 -10.55 8.78
C LEU A 216 -19.35 -11.71 9.76
N HIS A 217 -20.29 -11.98 10.67
CA HIS A 217 -20.17 -13.08 11.63
C HIS A 217 -20.78 -14.40 11.14
N SER A 218 -21.32 -14.45 9.91
CA SER A 218 -22.06 -15.60 9.41
C SER A 218 -21.18 -16.58 8.63
N ASN A 219 -20.95 -17.78 9.18
CA ASN A 219 -20.18 -18.84 8.53
C ASN A 219 -20.93 -19.60 7.41
N VAL A 220 -22.18 -19.23 7.09
CA VAL A 220 -23.12 -20.12 6.36
C VAL A 220 -23.25 -19.77 4.87
N LYS A 221 -22.96 -18.54 4.43
CA LYS A 221 -23.18 -18.08 3.04
C LYS A 221 -22.04 -17.19 2.52
N GLN A 222 -21.04 -17.80 1.89
CA GLN A 222 -19.85 -17.13 1.34
C GLN A 222 -20.19 -15.90 0.46
N HIS A 223 -21.22 -15.94 -0.39
CA HIS A 223 -21.55 -14.78 -1.26
C HIS A 223 -22.13 -13.57 -0.51
N ARG A 224 -22.78 -13.78 0.65
CA ARG A 224 -23.35 -12.68 1.45
C ARG A 224 -22.28 -12.07 2.36
N GLU A 225 -21.47 -12.91 2.99
CA GLU A 225 -20.25 -12.51 3.69
C GLU A 225 -19.35 -11.68 2.76
N ALA A 226 -19.11 -12.16 1.54
CA ALA A 226 -18.37 -11.41 0.52
C ALA A 226 -18.95 -10.02 0.23
N ALA A 227 -20.28 -9.91 0.06
CA ALA A 227 -20.92 -8.62 -0.17
C ALA A 227 -20.76 -7.67 1.02
N ALA A 228 -20.90 -8.17 2.24
CA ALA A 228 -20.69 -7.40 3.46
C ALA A 228 -19.23 -6.94 3.59
N VAL A 229 -18.26 -7.83 3.35
CA VAL A 229 -16.83 -7.50 3.37
C VAL A 229 -16.51 -6.41 2.36
N ILE A 230 -16.92 -6.54 1.10
CA ILE A 230 -16.67 -5.50 0.07
C ILE A 230 -17.27 -4.16 0.52
N THR A 231 -18.52 -4.18 1.00
CA THR A 231 -19.25 -2.96 1.38
C THR A 231 -18.59 -2.24 2.55
N PHE A 232 -18.15 -2.97 3.59
CA PHE A 232 -17.49 -2.34 4.74
C PHE A 232 -16.04 -1.94 4.46
N VAL A 233 -15.32 -2.63 3.57
CA VAL A 233 -14.01 -2.15 3.10
C VAL A 233 -14.16 -0.81 2.37
N LYS A 234 -15.20 -0.66 1.53
CA LYS A 234 -15.54 0.63 0.90
C LYS A 234 -15.88 1.70 1.94
N LEU A 235 -16.63 1.36 3.00
CA LEU A 235 -16.88 2.28 4.12
C LEU A 235 -15.59 2.71 4.83
N CYS A 236 -14.68 1.77 5.12
CA CYS A 236 -13.36 2.07 5.69
C CYS A 236 -12.58 3.03 4.79
N LYS A 237 -12.54 2.77 3.48
CA LYS A 237 -11.89 3.66 2.51
C LYS A 237 -12.53 5.05 2.50
N ALA A 238 -13.85 5.16 2.48
CA ALA A 238 -14.56 6.44 2.48
C ALA A 238 -14.25 7.27 3.74
N SER A 239 -14.15 6.61 4.90
CA SER A 239 -13.75 7.27 6.15
C SER A 239 -12.32 7.81 6.15
N THR A 240 -11.46 7.45 5.18
CA THR A 240 -10.11 8.05 5.05
C THR A 240 -10.13 9.47 4.47
N TYR A 241 -11.26 9.90 3.90
CA TYR A 241 -11.43 11.26 3.35
C TYR A 241 -11.99 12.24 4.40
N THR A 242 -12.24 11.78 5.63
CA THR A 242 -12.62 12.63 6.76
C THR A 242 -11.48 12.77 7.76
N ASN A 243 -11.58 13.74 8.67
CA ASN A 243 -10.57 13.96 9.69
C ASN A 243 -10.56 12.79 10.69
N ASN A 244 -9.49 11.98 10.67
CA ASN A 244 -9.30 10.84 11.57
C ASN A 244 -9.12 11.21 13.05
N LYS A 245 -8.96 12.51 13.38
CA LYS A 245 -8.90 13.00 14.76
C LYS A 245 -10.26 13.27 15.39
N ASP A 246 -11.34 13.31 14.61
CA ASP A 246 -12.69 13.51 15.13
C ASP A 246 -13.31 12.17 15.51
N SER A 247 -13.13 11.75 16.75
CA SER A 247 -13.67 10.49 17.27
C SER A 247 -15.19 10.44 17.30
N ASN A 248 -15.86 11.58 17.20
CA ASN A 248 -17.32 11.67 17.16
C ASN A 248 -17.86 11.60 15.73
N ASN A 249 -17.00 11.61 14.71
CA ASN A 249 -17.42 11.44 13.34
C ASN A 249 -18.11 10.08 13.16
N VAL A 250 -19.33 10.12 12.64
CA VAL A 250 -20.20 8.95 12.48
C VAL A 250 -19.57 7.87 11.60
N LEU A 251 -18.83 8.26 10.55
CA LEU A 251 -18.12 7.31 9.70
C LEU A 251 -17.06 6.55 10.51
N PHE A 252 -16.32 7.26 11.36
CA PHE A 252 -15.31 6.65 12.22
C PHE A 252 -15.95 5.69 13.23
N VAL A 253 -17.04 6.09 13.90
CA VAL A 253 -17.80 5.23 14.82
C VAL A 253 -18.26 3.94 14.12
N SER A 254 -18.79 4.06 12.91
CA SER A 254 -19.23 2.91 12.09
C SER A 254 -18.07 1.99 11.71
N VAL A 255 -16.93 2.57 11.33
CA VAL A 255 -15.75 1.80 10.95
C VAL A 255 -15.15 1.06 12.15
N GLN A 256 -15.06 1.71 13.31
CA GLN A 256 -14.54 1.07 14.52
C GLN A 256 -15.34 -0.17 14.92
N SER A 257 -16.64 -0.20 14.61
CA SER A 257 -17.50 -1.32 14.96
C SER A 257 -17.36 -2.55 14.04
N VAL A 258 -16.65 -2.45 12.91
CA VAL A 258 -16.47 -3.53 11.93
C VAL A 258 -15.00 -3.82 11.57
N ILE A 259 -14.07 -2.91 11.87
CA ILE A 259 -12.67 -3.03 11.43
C ILE A 259 -11.99 -4.29 11.98
N GLY A 260 -12.29 -4.69 13.22
CA GLY A 260 -11.75 -5.92 13.83
C GLY A 260 -12.21 -7.18 13.11
N ASP A 261 -13.49 -7.27 12.77
CA ASP A 261 -14.06 -8.40 12.03
C ASP A 261 -13.45 -8.48 10.63
N LEU A 262 -13.35 -7.36 9.91
CA LEU A 262 -12.73 -7.31 8.59
C LEU A 262 -11.27 -7.79 8.63
N LYS A 263 -10.47 -7.37 9.62
CA LYS A 263 -9.11 -7.88 9.81
C LYS A 263 -9.09 -9.39 9.98
N SER A 264 -9.98 -9.91 10.81
CA SER A 264 -10.08 -11.35 11.12
C SER A 264 -10.54 -12.20 9.93
N ILE A 265 -11.25 -11.62 8.96
CA ILE A 265 -11.73 -12.29 7.76
C ILE A 265 -10.70 -12.19 6.62
N LEU A 266 -10.24 -10.97 6.31
CA LEU A 266 -9.38 -10.71 5.14
C LEU A 266 -7.94 -11.19 5.34
N PHE A 267 -7.43 -11.13 6.57
CA PHE A 267 -6.05 -11.50 6.88
C PHE A 267 -5.97 -12.74 7.78
N ASN A 268 -6.87 -13.71 7.60
CA ASN A 268 -6.79 -14.96 8.34
C ASN A 268 -5.82 -15.94 7.65
N PRO A 269 -4.64 -16.25 8.25
CA PRO A 269 -3.69 -17.16 7.63
C PRO A 269 -4.22 -18.61 7.56
N GLN A 270 -5.09 -19.01 8.50
CA GLN A 270 -5.65 -20.37 8.54
C GLN A 270 -6.81 -20.55 7.55
N ARG A 271 -7.51 -19.47 7.20
CA ARG A 271 -8.64 -19.50 6.26
C ARG A 271 -8.57 -18.27 5.35
N PRO A 272 -7.74 -18.31 4.29
CA PRO A 272 -7.61 -17.18 3.36
C PRO A 272 -8.95 -16.80 2.74
N PHE A 273 -9.23 -15.50 2.69
CA PHE A 273 -10.42 -14.99 2.03
C PHE A 273 -10.38 -15.30 0.53
N SER A 274 -11.43 -15.91 0.00
CA SER A 274 -11.58 -16.14 -1.44
C SER A 274 -13.06 -16.19 -1.84
N ARG A 275 -13.38 -15.49 -2.93
CA ARG A 275 -14.70 -15.56 -3.60
C ARG A 275 -14.74 -16.56 -4.76
N GLY A 276 -13.67 -17.33 -4.95
CA GLY A 276 -13.50 -18.31 -6.03
C GLY A 276 -12.31 -18.00 -6.95
N PRO A 277 -11.91 -18.96 -7.81
CA PRO A 277 -10.71 -18.84 -8.64
C PRO A 277 -10.80 -17.68 -9.65
N ASP A 278 -11.98 -17.37 -10.17
CA ASP A 278 -12.20 -16.29 -11.14
C ASP A 278 -12.07 -14.88 -10.53
N LYS A 279 -11.89 -14.79 -9.20
CA LYS A 279 -11.93 -13.55 -8.42
C LYS A 279 -10.66 -13.24 -7.64
N ILE A 280 -9.60 -14.04 -7.81
CA ILE A 280 -8.33 -13.92 -7.07
C ILE A 280 -7.78 -12.49 -7.13
N ASN A 281 -7.64 -11.90 -8.33
CA ASN A 281 -7.11 -10.55 -8.47
C ASN A 281 -8.01 -9.50 -7.79
N GLN A 282 -9.33 -9.68 -7.84
CA GLN A 282 -10.29 -8.77 -7.21
C GLN A 282 -10.32 -8.93 -5.68
N ASP A 283 -10.02 -10.12 -5.17
CA ASP A 283 -9.88 -10.40 -3.74
C ASP A 283 -8.62 -9.72 -3.20
N LEU A 284 -7.53 -9.82 -3.95
CA LEU A 284 -6.28 -9.15 -3.61
C LEU A 284 -6.42 -7.62 -3.62
N GLU A 285 -6.98 -7.03 -4.68
CA GLU A 285 -7.25 -5.59 -4.75
C GLU A 285 -8.06 -5.12 -3.54
N LEU A 286 -9.06 -5.90 -3.11
CA LEU A 286 -9.87 -5.60 -1.94
C LEU A 286 -9.05 -5.64 -0.63
N MET A 287 -8.17 -6.64 -0.48
CA MET A 287 -7.26 -6.74 0.67
C MET A 287 -6.30 -5.55 0.73
N ILE A 288 -5.75 -5.12 -0.42
CA ILE A 288 -4.87 -3.95 -0.53
C ILE A 288 -5.65 -2.67 -0.19
N GLU A 289 -6.85 -2.49 -0.73
CA GLU A 289 -7.71 -1.34 -0.42
C GLU A 289 -7.99 -1.26 1.09
N PHE A 290 -8.32 -2.40 1.72
CA PHE A 290 -8.58 -2.45 3.16
C PHE A 290 -7.32 -2.20 4.00
N PHE A 291 -6.18 -2.73 3.58
CA PHE A 291 -4.89 -2.49 4.22
C PHE A 291 -4.52 -1.00 4.22
N LEU A 292 -4.61 -0.35 3.06
CA LEU A 292 -4.39 1.10 2.92
C LEU A 292 -5.37 1.91 3.76
N ALA A 293 -6.63 1.48 3.84
CA ALA A 293 -7.61 2.12 4.71
C ALA A 293 -7.23 2.00 6.18
N CYS A 294 -6.79 0.83 6.65
CA CYS A 294 -6.33 0.63 8.03
C CYS A 294 -5.19 1.59 8.39
N ILE A 295 -4.17 1.71 7.53
CA ILE A 295 -3.04 2.62 7.75
C ILE A 295 -3.51 4.07 7.82
N ARG A 296 -4.38 4.52 6.90
CA ARG A 296 -4.85 5.91 6.89
C ARG A 296 -5.75 6.25 8.09
N LEU A 297 -6.61 5.31 8.51
CA LEU A 297 -7.53 5.51 9.62
C LEU A 297 -6.83 5.49 10.97
N ASN A 298 -5.85 4.59 11.12
CA ASN A 298 -5.05 4.49 12.33
C ASN A 298 -3.61 4.10 11.97
N PRO A 299 -2.75 5.08 11.61
CA PRO A 299 -1.35 4.84 11.28
C PRO A 299 -0.61 4.09 12.40
N ASN A 300 -1.09 4.25 13.63
CA ASN A 300 -0.50 3.63 14.81
C ASN A 300 -0.76 2.12 14.92
N ASN A 301 -1.70 1.55 14.17
CA ASN A 301 -2.07 0.15 14.29
C ASN A 301 -1.35 -0.74 13.26
N ASN A 302 -0.23 -1.33 13.70
CA ASN A 302 0.59 -2.23 12.89
C ASN A 302 0.11 -3.70 12.89
N GLU A 303 -1.05 -4.02 13.47
CA GLU A 303 -1.50 -5.42 13.58
C GLU A 303 -1.63 -6.10 12.22
N VAL A 304 -2.14 -5.38 11.22
CA VAL A 304 -2.30 -5.95 9.88
C VAL A 304 -0.95 -6.22 9.24
N LEU A 305 0.01 -5.30 9.40
CA LEU A 305 1.40 -5.50 8.99
C LEU A 305 2.00 -6.75 9.66
N LYS A 306 1.79 -6.93 10.97
CA LYS A 306 2.28 -8.11 11.70
C LYS A 306 1.74 -9.40 11.11
N VAL A 307 0.47 -9.44 10.76
CA VAL A 307 -0.14 -10.61 10.12
C VAL A 307 0.47 -10.89 8.75
N CYS A 308 0.72 -9.84 7.96
CA CYS A 308 1.34 -9.98 6.64
C CYS A 308 2.81 -10.43 6.74
N LEU A 309 3.53 -9.99 7.77
CA LEU A 309 4.96 -10.28 7.97
C LEU A 309 5.21 -11.61 8.72
N ASN A 310 4.26 -12.11 9.52
CA ASN A 310 4.42 -13.34 10.33
C ASN A 310 4.16 -14.65 9.55
N LEU A 311 4.54 -14.72 8.28
CA LEU A 311 4.39 -15.93 7.46
C LEU A 311 5.40 -17.02 7.88
N GLN A 312 5.12 -17.72 8.98
CA GLN A 312 5.92 -18.84 9.47
C GLN A 312 5.40 -20.21 8.99
N THR A 313 4.44 -20.26 8.07
CA THR A 313 3.80 -21.53 7.68
C THR A 313 3.92 -21.78 6.18
N GLU A 314 4.56 -22.90 5.83
CA GLU A 314 4.76 -23.43 4.46
C GLU A 314 3.47 -23.69 3.64
N THR A 315 2.30 -23.26 4.13
CA THR A 315 0.97 -23.46 3.55
C THR A 315 0.38 -22.17 2.96
N ASP A 316 1.23 -21.25 2.48
CA ASP A 316 0.79 -19.93 2.05
C ASP A 316 0.22 -19.92 0.62
N GLY A 317 -1.04 -19.52 0.49
CA GLY A 317 -1.69 -19.27 -0.79
C GLY A 317 -1.08 -18.07 -1.53
N PRO A 318 -1.30 -17.95 -2.86
CA PRO A 318 -0.70 -16.91 -3.71
C PRO A 318 -0.98 -15.46 -3.26
N ASN A 319 -2.06 -15.24 -2.51
CA ASN A 319 -2.51 -13.92 -2.09
C ASN A 319 -1.59 -13.25 -1.05
N ASN A 320 -0.94 -14.01 -0.16
CA ASN A 320 -0.06 -13.46 0.89
C ASN A 320 1.24 -12.91 0.29
N ARG A 321 1.81 -13.61 -0.70
CA ARG A 321 3.01 -13.19 -1.43
C ARG A 321 2.79 -11.86 -2.14
N GLU A 322 1.67 -11.74 -2.84
CA GLU A 322 1.37 -10.54 -3.61
C GLU A 322 1.04 -9.36 -2.69
N LEU A 323 0.36 -9.60 -1.57
CA LEU A 323 0.16 -8.59 -0.54
C LEU A 323 1.48 -8.05 0.04
N LEU A 324 2.45 -8.92 0.34
CA LEU A 324 3.79 -8.52 0.78
C LEU A 324 4.50 -7.64 -0.25
N LEU A 325 4.41 -7.98 -1.54
CA LEU A 325 4.96 -7.15 -2.61
C LEU A 325 4.33 -5.75 -2.64
N TRP A 326 3.03 -5.65 -2.39
CA TRP A 326 2.35 -4.35 -2.33
C TRP A 326 2.74 -3.54 -1.10
N ILE A 327 2.94 -4.18 0.04
CA ILE A 327 3.46 -3.54 1.26
C ILE A 327 4.87 -2.99 1.00
N ASP A 328 5.74 -3.80 0.42
CA ASP A 328 7.11 -3.38 0.06
C ASP A 328 7.09 -2.20 -0.91
N ARG A 329 6.30 -2.28 -1.99
CA ARG A 329 6.15 -1.17 -2.95
C ARG A 329 5.61 0.09 -2.30
N LEU A 330 4.69 -0.03 -1.34
CA LEU A 330 4.16 1.11 -0.61
C LEU A 330 5.23 1.77 0.24
N ILE A 331 6.06 0.98 0.94
CA ILE A 331 7.20 1.48 1.71
C ILE A 331 8.20 2.22 0.81
N ILE A 332 8.47 1.67 -0.38
CA ILE A 332 9.38 2.29 -1.35
C ILE A 332 8.83 3.64 -1.83
N VAL A 333 7.52 3.75 -2.06
CA VAL A 333 6.88 4.97 -2.59
C VAL A 333 6.68 6.03 -1.50
N ASP A 334 6.26 5.63 -0.30
CA ASP A 334 5.94 6.54 0.79
C ASP A 334 6.21 5.90 2.18
N PRO A 335 7.48 5.89 2.64
CA PRO A 335 7.86 5.29 3.91
C PRO A 335 7.26 6.03 5.11
N TYR A 336 6.81 7.27 4.94
CA TYR A 336 6.16 8.07 5.99
C TYR A 336 4.89 7.38 6.50
N LEU A 337 4.15 6.68 5.64
CA LEU A 337 2.94 5.93 6.02
C LEU A 337 3.19 4.87 7.08
N MET A 338 4.40 4.30 7.14
CA MET A 338 4.75 3.25 8.08
C MET A 338 5.52 3.76 9.29
N LEU A 339 6.27 4.85 9.12
CA LEU A 339 7.15 5.40 10.15
C LEU A 339 6.50 6.50 10.99
N HIS A 340 5.61 7.31 10.41
CA HIS A 340 5.06 8.47 11.10
C HIS A 340 3.90 8.11 12.05
N ASN A 341 4.15 8.26 13.35
CA ASN A 341 3.20 7.93 14.41
C ASN A 341 3.15 9.04 15.49
N PRO A 342 2.46 10.16 15.25
CA PRO A 342 2.55 11.36 16.10
C PRO A 342 1.85 11.22 17.47
N ASN A 343 1.08 10.14 17.69
CA ASN A 343 0.29 9.95 18.90
C ASN A 343 0.84 8.82 19.81
N LYS A 344 1.93 8.15 19.43
CA LYS A 344 2.53 7.06 20.22
C LYS A 344 3.51 7.62 21.25
N LEU A 345 3.61 6.95 22.39
CA LEU A 345 4.70 7.19 23.34
C LEU A 345 6.03 6.74 22.71
N ASP A 346 7.14 7.40 23.06
CA ASP A 346 8.52 7.12 22.60
C ASP A 346 8.81 5.62 22.42
N HIS A 347 8.62 4.83 23.49
CA HIS A 347 8.88 3.40 23.49
C HIS A 347 7.99 2.60 22.52
N GLU A 348 6.73 2.99 22.33
CA GLU A 348 5.81 2.32 21.40
C GLU A 348 6.19 2.62 19.95
N THR A 349 6.63 3.84 19.67
CA THR A 349 7.15 4.25 18.36
C THR A 349 8.38 3.42 18.01
N GLN A 350 9.37 3.34 18.92
CA GLN A 350 10.55 2.51 18.72
C GLN A 350 10.20 1.03 18.48
N MET A 351 9.33 0.43 19.30
CA MET A 351 8.94 -0.97 19.15
C MET A 351 8.23 -1.23 17.82
N SER A 352 7.36 -0.31 17.39
CA SER A 352 6.64 -0.42 16.12
C SER A 352 7.59 -0.43 14.92
N THR A 353 8.56 0.48 14.90
CA THR A 353 9.58 0.55 13.85
C THR A 353 10.51 -0.67 13.89
N PHE A 354 10.89 -1.13 15.09
CA PHE A 354 11.72 -2.32 15.28
C PHE A 354 11.04 -3.59 14.75
N GLU A 355 9.75 -3.79 15.07
CA GLU A 355 8.97 -4.94 14.59
C GLU A 355 8.81 -4.93 13.06
N LEU A 356 8.52 -3.77 12.47
CA LEU A 356 8.40 -3.61 11.02
C LEU A 356 9.72 -3.99 10.33
N ILE A 357 10.81 -3.35 10.72
CA ILE A 357 12.11 -3.55 10.07
C ILE A 357 12.60 -4.99 10.26
N ASN A 358 12.42 -5.60 11.44
CA ASN A 358 12.78 -7.01 11.63
C ASN A 358 11.92 -7.98 10.84
N GLY A 359 10.62 -7.71 10.70
CA GLY A 359 9.73 -8.49 9.85
C GLY A 359 10.22 -8.50 8.42
N LEU A 360 10.57 -7.32 7.88
CA LEU A 360 11.13 -7.19 6.54
C LEU A 360 12.48 -7.92 6.42
N VAL A 361 13.40 -7.75 7.37
CA VAL A 361 14.70 -8.44 7.37
C VAL A 361 14.55 -9.96 7.29
N SER A 362 13.49 -10.53 7.88
CA SER A 362 13.23 -11.97 7.81
C SER A 362 12.91 -12.47 6.41
N LEU A 363 12.37 -11.60 5.54
CA LEU A 363 12.04 -11.92 4.15
C LEU A 363 13.25 -11.84 3.20
N VAL A 364 14.32 -11.13 3.59
CA VAL A 364 15.54 -10.96 2.76
C VAL A 364 16.22 -12.28 2.41
N TYR A 365 16.16 -13.25 3.32
CA TYR A 365 16.78 -14.57 3.17
C TYR A 365 15.77 -15.70 2.93
N ASP A 366 14.50 -15.39 2.63
CA ASP A 366 13.50 -16.38 2.28
C ASP A 366 13.72 -16.90 0.85
N SER A 367 14.12 -18.17 0.73
CA SER A 367 14.37 -18.83 -0.55
C SER A 367 13.09 -19.15 -1.34
N SER A 368 11.91 -19.14 -0.70
CA SER A 368 10.64 -19.48 -1.35
C SER A 368 10.12 -18.36 -2.25
N MET A 369 10.50 -17.10 -1.98
CA MET A 369 9.95 -15.91 -2.63
C MET A 369 11.05 -14.91 -3.08
N PRO A 370 11.87 -15.24 -4.10
CA PRO A 370 13.03 -14.41 -4.47
C PRO A 370 12.69 -12.99 -4.94
N TYR A 371 11.52 -12.79 -5.57
CA TYR A 371 11.06 -11.45 -5.97
C TYR A 371 10.61 -10.59 -4.77
N VAL A 372 10.02 -11.22 -3.75
CA VAL A 372 9.69 -10.53 -2.49
C VAL A 372 10.99 -10.13 -1.81
N ALA A 373 11.91 -11.07 -1.60
CA ALA A 373 13.21 -10.80 -1.01
C ALA A 373 13.96 -9.63 -1.69
N HIS A 374 13.91 -9.55 -3.02
CA HIS A 374 14.49 -8.41 -3.76
C HIS A 374 13.79 -7.08 -3.46
N THR A 375 12.46 -7.06 -3.53
CA THR A 375 11.68 -5.83 -3.26
C THR A 375 11.84 -5.41 -1.79
N THR A 376 11.85 -6.36 -0.86
CA THR A 376 12.12 -6.12 0.57
C THR A 376 13.51 -5.51 0.80
N MET A 377 14.55 -5.99 0.08
CA MET A 377 15.88 -5.38 0.15
C MET A 377 15.82 -3.89 -0.27
N GLU A 378 15.11 -3.56 -1.34
CA GLU A 378 14.88 -2.17 -1.78
C GLU A 378 14.12 -1.36 -0.72
N SER A 379 13.02 -1.89 -0.16
CA SER A 379 12.25 -1.26 0.93
C SER A 379 13.14 -0.94 2.14
N LEU A 380 14.00 -1.88 2.53
CA LEU A 380 14.90 -1.69 3.66
C LEU A 380 15.98 -0.63 3.38
N LEU A 381 16.45 -0.50 2.13
CA LEU A 381 17.35 0.59 1.75
C LEU A 381 16.64 1.95 1.89
N VAL A 382 15.43 2.09 1.35
CA VAL A 382 14.62 3.31 1.49
C VAL A 382 14.40 3.66 2.96
N LEU A 383 14.02 2.68 3.79
CA LEU A 383 13.84 2.90 5.24
C LEU A 383 15.13 3.32 5.98
N HIS A 384 16.31 2.98 5.44
CA HIS A 384 17.62 3.37 5.97
C HIS A 384 18.16 4.66 5.36
N GLU A 385 17.43 5.31 4.46
CA GLU A 385 17.78 6.67 4.04
C GLU A 385 17.70 7.62 5.24
N LYS A 386 18.60 8.61 5.25
CA LYS A 386 18.78 9.52 6.38
C LYS A 386 17.47 10.18 6.80
N GLU A 387 16.71 10.70 5.84
CA GLU A 387 15.43 11.38 6.05
C GLU A 387 14.38 10.45 6.70
N ASN A 388 14.46 9.15 6.41
CA ASN A 388 13.54 8.15 6.95
C ASN A 388 13.99 7.63 8.32
N ILE A 389 15.30 7.54 8.59
CA ILE A 389 15.83 7.22 9.93
C ILE A 389 15.38 8.26 10.96
N GLU A 390 15.33 9.54 10.58
CA GLU A 390 14.82 10.62 11.43
C GLU A 390 13.35 10.41 11.86
N LEU A 391 12.58 9.65 11.07
CA LEU A 391 11.18 9.28 11.38
C LEU A 391 11.06 8.03 12.24
N TRP A 392 12.12 7.22 12.40
CA TRP A 392 12.04 5.95 13.15
C TRP A 392 11.61 6.16 14.60
N ASN A 393 12.12 7.23 15.20
CA ASN A 393 11.72 7.75 16.50
C ASN A 393 12.25 9.18 16.66
N PRO A 394 11.44 10.22 16.42
CA PRO A 394 11.88 11.61 16.49
C PRO A 394 12.37 12.05 17.88
N GLU A 395 11.89 11.42 18.96
CA GLU A 395 12.25 11.79 20.33
C GLU A 395 13.62 11.21 20.76
N ALA A 396 13.99 10.04 20.22
CA ALA A 396 15.24 9.35 20.53
C ALA A 396 15.90 8.72 19.29
N CYS A 397 16.09 9.52 18.24
CA CYS A 397 16.51 9.07 16.91
C CYS A 397 17.83 8.28 16.95
N ILE A 398 18.92 8.87 17.49
CA ILE A 398 20.25 8.22 17.49
C ILE A 398 20.29 6.91 18.29
N ASN A 399 19.59 6.84 19.43
CA ASN A 399 19.51 5.62 20.24
C ASN A 399 18.71 4.53 19.52
N THR A 400 17.61 4.93 18.86
CA THR A 400 16.76 4.03 18.06
C THR A 400 17.52 3.51 16.84
N PHE A 401 18.28 4.35 16.16
CA PHE A 401 19.17 3.98 15.06
C PHE A 401 20.15 2.87 15.48
N TRP A 402 20.88 3.07 16.58
CA TRP A 402 21.83 2.06 17.08
C TRP A 402 21.14 0.75 17.44
N SER A 403 19.94 0.79 18.01
CA SER A 403 19.18 -0.40 18.34
C SER A 403 18.71 -1.16 17.09
N ILE A 404 17.96 -0.51 16.21
CA ILE A 404 17.29 -1.14 15.07
C ILE A 404 18.30 -1.52 13.99
N SER A 405 19.15 -0.58 13.57
CA SER A 405 20.03 -0.82 12.43
C SER A 405 21.16 -1.80 12.78
N SER A 406 21.61 -1.87 14.04
CA SER A 406 22.51 -2.96 14.46
C SER A 406 21.81 -4.33 14.51
N GLN A 407 20.52 -4.39 14.87
CA GLN A 407 19.76 -5.64 14.81
C GLN A 407 19.64 -6.17 13.36
N VAL A 408 19.41 -5.27 12.38
CA VAL A 408 19.41 -5.60 10.95
C VAL A 408 20.73 -6.25 10.53
N LEU A 409 21.84 -5.57 10.83
CA LEU A 409 23.20 -6.04 10.53
C LEU A 409 23.49 -7.39 11.20
N PHE A 410 23.14 -7.55 12.47
CA PHE A 410 23.35 -8.79 13.21
C PHE A 410 22.58 -9.96 12.59
N SER A 411 21.29 -9.78 12.30
CA SER A 411 20.41 -10.84 11.80
C SER A 411 20.89 -11.40 10.46
N ILE A 412 21.23 -10.50 9.52
CA ILE A 412 21.74 -10.90 8.20
C ILE A 412 23.14 -11.48 8.30
N SER A 413 24.02 -10.87 9.10
CA SER A 413 25.38 -11.39 9.30
C SER A 413 25.36 -12.79 9.91
N GLN A 414 24.47 -13.08 10.85
CA GLN A 414 24.32 -14.40 11.42
C GLN A 414 23.94 -15.45 10.37
N LYS A 415 23.00 -15.13 9.48
CA LYS A 415 22.59 -16.02 8.37
C LYS A 415 23.70 -16.24 7.35
N LEU A 416 24.46 -15.19 7.04
CA LEU A 416 25.63 -15.26 6.16
C LEU A 416 26.75 -16.14 6.73
N VAL A 417 27.09 -15.98 8.02
CA VAL A 417 28.09 -16.83 8.71
C VAL A 417 27.69 -18.30 8.72
N LEU A 418 26.40 -18.59 8.87
CA LEU A 418 25.87 -19.96 8.86
C LEU A 418 25.65 -20.52 7.44
N HIS A 419 26.00 -19.77 6.39
CA HIS A 419 25.75 -20.12 4.99
C HIS A 419 24.28 -20.46 4.69
N GLN A 420 23.34 -19.80 5.37
CA GLN A 420 21.89 -20.01 5.22
C GLN A 420 21.25 -19.12 4.14
N ILE A 421 22.05 -18.42 3.33
CA ILE A 421 21.57 -17.53 2.26
C ILE A 421 22.09 -18.04 0.92
N TYR A 422 21.19 -18.51 0.06
CA TYR A 422 21.55 -19.06 -1.25
C TYR A 422 22.06 -17.97 -2.21
N ASN A 423 21.36 -16.83 -2.28
CA ASN A 423 21.72 -15.65 -3.07
C ASN A 423 22.69 -14.71 -2.33
N TYR A 424 23.65 -15.28 -1.58
CA TYR A 424 24.57 -14.49 -0.75
C TYR A 424 25.33 -13.36 -1.49
N PRO A 425 25.68 -13.43 -2.80
CA PRO A 425 26.37 -12.32 -3.46
C PRO A 425 25.51 -11.06 -3.52
N SER A 426 24.21 -11.21 -3.81
CA SER A 426 23.26 -10.10 -3.84
C SER A 426 23.03 -9.54 -2.43
N VAL A 427 22.84 -10.41 -1.44
CA VAL A 427 22.64 -9.99 -0.04
C VAL A 427 23.89 -9.31 0.53
N LEU A 428 25.10 -9.75 0.14
CA LEU A 428 26.35 -9.10 0.57
C LEU A 428 26.51 -7.70 -0.04
N LYS A 429 26.10 -7.51 -1.31
CA LYS A 429 26.04 -6.18 -1.95
C LYS A 429 25.03 -5.27 -1.26
N TRP A 430 23.83 -5.80 -0.97
CA TRP A 430 22.82 -5.08 -0.21
C TRP A 430 23.30 -4.70 1.21
N LEU A 431 23.98 -5.62 1.91
CA LEU A 431 24.57 -5.36 3.24
C LEU A 431 25.58 -4.20 3.17
N ARG A 432 26.39 -4.15 2.11
CA ARG A 432 27.31 -3.03 1.86
C ARG A 432 26.56 -1.70 1.69
N GLU A 433 25.44 -1.69 0.97
CA GLU A 433 24.62 -0.48 0.78
C GLU A 433 23.99 -0.02 2.10
N ILE A 434 23.50 -0.94 2.95
CA ILE A 434 23.03 -0.62 4.30
C ILE A 434 24.16 0.02 5.13
N LEU A 435 25.39 -0.49 5.06
CA LEU A 435 26.54 0.12 5.75
C LEU A 435 26.84 1.54 5.24
N MET A 436 26.73 1.78 3.93
CA MET A 436 26.88 3.12 3.37
C MET A 436 25.81 4.10 3.88
N LEU A 437 24.54 3.67 3.92
CA LEU A 437 23.44 4.47 4.44
C LEU A 437 23.60 4.78 5.93
N ARG A 438 24.05 3.79 6.73
CA ARG A 438 24.40 3.97 8.14
C ARG A 438 25.48 5.03 8.34
N ASN A 439 26.59 4.94 7.61
CA ASN A 439 27.67 5.92 7.70
C ASN A 439 27.20 7.30 7.25
N THR A 440 26.35 7.39 6.22
CA THR A 440 25.77 8.64 5.75
C THR A 440 24.92 9.33 6.83
N PHE A 441 24.07 8.57 7.52
CA PHE A 441 23.27 9.08 8.64
C PHE A 441 24.16 9.50 9.82
N LEU A 442 25.10 8.64 10.24
CA LEU A 442 26.01 8.95 11.35
C LEU A 442 26.89 10.15 11.07
N LEU A 443 27.33 10.36 9.83
CA LEU A 443 28.11 11.53 9.44
C LEU A 443 27.30 12.82 9.52
N HIS A 444 26.00 12.75 9.22
CA HIS A 444 25.10 13.90 9.38
C HIS A 444 24.93 14.28 10.86
N ASP A 445 24.77 13.30 11.75
CA ASP A 445 24.64 13.50 13.20
C ASP A 445 25.94 13.15 13.96
N LYS A 446 27.08 13.54 13.37
CA LYS A 446 28.42 13.11 13.83
C LYS A 446 28.70 13.43 15.30
N ASP A 447 28.19 14.56 15.79
CA ASP A 447 28.45 15.04 17.15
C ASP A 447 27.74 14.15 18.19
N ASN A 448 26.69 13.44 17.78
CA ASN A 448 25.93 12.51 18.61
C ASN A 448 26.20 11.03 18.25
N ALA A 449 26.97 10.74 17.19
CA ALA A 449 27.20 9.39 16.68
C ALA A 449 27.69 8.39 17.76
N TYR A 450 28.43 8.88 18.76
CA TYR A 450 28.90 8.05 19.87
C TYR A 450 27.80 7.66 20.88
N LEU A 451 26.74 8.47 21.01
CA LEU A 451 25.63 8.25 21.96
C LEU A 451 24.87 6.98 21.60
N GLY A 452 24.65 6.10 22.59
CA GLY A 452 23.95 4.83 22.37
C GLY A 452 24.74 3.76 21.61
N SER A 453 25.95 4.07 21.09
CA SER A 453 26.75 3.14 20.26
C SER A 453 27.35 1.94 21.01
N ASN A 454 27.29 1.95 22.35
CA ASN A 454 27.89 0.92 23.22
C ASN A 454 26.93 -0.19 23.67
N ILE A 455 25.71 -0.21 23.14
CA ILE A 455 24.72 -1.25 23.46
C ILE A 455 25.22 -2.65 23.05
N PRO A 456 24.80 -3.72 23.76
CA PRO A 456 25.23 -5.10 23.44
C PRO A 456 24.96 -5.51 21.99
N MET A 457 23.81 -5.09 21.43
CA MET A 457 23.43 -5.43 20.06
C MET A 457 24.42 -4.86 19.03
N ALA A 458 24.83 -3.59 19.19
CA ALA A 458 25.82 -2.96 18.32
C ALA A 458 27.16 -3.70 18.35
N LYS A 459 27.61 -4.12 19.54
CA LYS A 459 28.84 -4.92 19.70
C LYS A 459 28.73 -6.28 19.02
N HIS A 460 27.61 -6.98 19.18
CA HIS A 460 27.38 -8.26 18.52
C HIS A 460 27.30 -8.13 16.99
N ALA A 461 26.61 -7.11 16.48
CA ALA A 461 26.52 -6.82 15.06
C ALA A 461 27.92 -6.54 14.47
N HIS A 462 28.69 -5.68 15.13
CA HIS A 462 30.04 -5.32 14.72
C HIS A 462 30.96 -6.55 14.64
N MET A 463 30.96 -7.40 15.69
CA MET A 463 31.70 -8.65 15.71
C MET A 463 31.26 -9.62 14.59
N LYS A 464 29.96 -9.72 14.32
CA LYS A 464 29.44 -10.59 13.25
C LYS A 464 29.79 -10.09 11.85
N LEU A 465 29.77 -8.78 11.62
CA LEU A 465 30.21 -8.18 10.36
C LEU A 465 31.68 -8.49 10.08
N GLU A 466 32.54 -8.33 11.07
CA GLU A 466 33.96 -8.67 10.95
C GLU A 466 34.14 -10.14 10.49
N ILE A 467 33.41 -11.08 11.10
CA ILE A 467 33.44 -12.49 10.72
C ILE A 467 32.96 -12.69 9.27
N VAL A 468 31.83 -12.09 8.89
CA VAL A 468 31.29 -12.15 7.53
C VAL A 468 32.34 -11.69 6.53
N PHE A 469 32.96 -10.53 6.75
CA PHE A 469 33.91 -9.98 5.79
C PHE A 469 35.10 -10.92 5.61
N PHE A 470 35.67 -11.48 6.68
CA PHE A 470 36.75 -12.46 6.58
C PHE A 470 36.36 -13.75 5.87
N ILE A 471 35.19 -14.33 6.18
CA ILE A 471 34.69 -15.55 5.51
C ILE A 471 34.58 -15.32 4.00
N TYR A 472 34.00 -14.20 3.57
CA TYR A 472 33.74 -13.94 2.16
C TYR A 472 34.97 -13.45 1.36
N LEU A 473 36.10 -13.14 2.00
CA LEU A 473 37.39 -13.01 1.29
C LEU A 473 37.81 -14.31 0.56
N TRP A 474 37.27 -15.45 1.01
CA TRP A 474 37.53 -16.77 0.44
C TRP A 474 36.42 -17.29 -0.47
N SER A 475 35.48 -16.42 -0.86
CA SER A 475 34.39 -16.79 -1.76
C SER A 475 34.89 -17.34 -3.11
N VAL A 476 34.08 -18.20 -3.72
CA VAL A 476 34.27 -18.62 -5.12
C VAL A 476 33.89 -17.50 -6.10
N ASP A 477 32.99 -16.62 -5.69
CA ASP A 477 32.56 -15.45 -6.45
C ASP A 477 33.51 -14.27 -6.18
N ILE A 478 34.17 -13.78 -7.24
CA ILE A 478 35.11 -12.65 -7.15
C ILE A 478 34.41 -11.34 -6.76
N ASP A 479 33.15 -11.15 -7.13
CA ASP A 479 32.41 -9.94 -6.79
C ASP A 479 32.07 -9.93 -5.31
N ALA A 480 31.79 -11.10 -4.71
CA ALA A 480 31.63 -11.23 -3.28
C ALA A 480 32.93 -10.90 -2.51
N ILE A 481 34.09 -11.35 -3.02
CA ILE A 481 35.40 -10.98 -2.44
C ILE A 481 35.58 -9.46 -2.46
N LYS A 482 35.36 -8.81 -3.61
CA LYS A 482 35.50 -7.35 -3.75
C LYS A 482 34.52 -6.60 -2.86
N THR A 483 33.29 -7.09 -2.75
CA THR A 483 32.27 -6.50 -1.86
C THR A 483 32.72 -6.58 -0.41
N ALA A 484 33.18 -7.75 0.07
CA ALA A 484 33.72 -7.90 1.42
C ALA A 484 34.93 -6.99 1.69
N MET A 485 35.84 -6.87 0.71
CA MET A 485 36.98 -5.94 0.80
C MET A 485 36.52 -4.49 0.94
N SER A 486 35.52 -4.06 0.15
CA SER A 486 34.96 -2.71 0.29
C SER A 486 34.21 -2.51 1.60
N CYS A 487 33.60 -3.54 2.19
CA CYS A 487 32.95 -3.41 3.48
C CYS A 487 33.94 -3.08 4.62
N PHE A 488 35.21 -3.51 4.52
CA PHE A 488 36.23 -3.13 5.51
C PHE A 488 36.46 -1.62 5.58
N SER A 489 36.40 -0.88 4.46
CA SER A 489 36.52 0.58 4.51
C SER A 489 35.31 1.23 5.18
N LEU A 490 34.09 0.75 4.90
CA LEU A 490 32.88 1.24 5.56
C LEU A 490 32.89 0.96 7.07
N PHE A 491 33.46 -0.19 7.46
CA PHE A 491 33.64 -0.58 8.84
C PHE A 491 34.61 0.34 9.60
N CYS A 492 35.73 0.70 8.94
CA CYS A 492 36.67 1.69 9.43
C CYS A 492 36.06 3.10 9.52
N GLU A 493 35.33 3.52 8.49
CA GLU A 493 34.65 4.82 8.43
C GLU A 493 33.63 4.97 9.57
N GLU A 494 32.83 3.94 9.89
CA GLU A 494 31.90 4.00 11.04
C GLU A 494 32.64 4.26 12.36
N ALA A 495 33.80 3.64 12.55
CA ALA A 495 34.63 3.84 13.74
C ALA A 495 35.20 5.27 13.82
N GLU A 496 35.67 5.80 12.69
CA GLU A 496 36.15 7.18 12.60
C GLU A 496 35.04 8.20 12.89
N ILE A 497 33.84 8.01 12.32
CA ILE A 497 32.71 8.92 12.58
C ILE A 497 32.36 8.95 14.07
N ARG A 498 32.41 7.80 14.76
CA ARG A 498 32.06 7.69 16.19
C ARG A 498 33.06 8.37 17.12
N PHE A 499 34.35 8.30 16.80
CA PHE A 499 35.42 8.74 17.71
C PHE A 499 36.19 9.97 17.23
N GLY A 500 35.93 10.45 16.01
CA GLY A 500 36.57 11.62 15.43
C GLY A 500 38.08 11.49 15.39
N PHE A 501 38.79 12.47 15.97
CA PHE A 501 40.25 12.50 16.01
C PHE A 501 40.87 11.65 17.15
N ASP A 502 40.07 10.94 17.95
CA ASP A 502 40.60 10.03 18.98
C ASP A 502 41.06 8.70 18.36
N GLU A 503 42.27 8.73 17.80
CA GLU A 503 42.91 7.55 17.19
C GLU A 503 43.00 6.36 18.17
N MET A 504 43.15 6.61 19.47
CA MET A 504 43.24 5.55 20.47
C MET A 504 41.90 4.84 20.65
N ALA A 505 40.79 5.58 20.68
CA ALA A 505 39.46 5.00 20.75
C ALA A 505 39.09 4.21 19.47
N VAL A 506 39.47 4.71 18.29
CA VAL A 506 39.31 3.98 17.02
C VAL A 506 40.07 2.65 17.07
N LEU A 507 41.34 2.66 17.50
CA LEU A 507 42.16 1.45 17.60
C LEU A 507 41.72 0.48 18.70
N GLN A 508 41.06 0.97 19.76
CA GLN A 508 40.44 0.11 20.76
C GLN A 508 39.24 -0.66 20.19
N LEU A 509 38.45 -0.01 19.32
CA LEU A 509 37.34 -0.68 18.62
C LEU A 509 37.85 -1.59 17.49
N LEU A 510 38.80 -1.10 16.69
CA LEU A 510 39.36 -1.77 15.51
C LEU A 510 40.90 -1.87 15.61
N PRO A 511 41.45 -2.83 16.36
CA PRO A 511 42.90 -3.00 16.51
C PRO A 511 43.65 -3.24 15.19
N ASN A 512 42.96 -3.74 14.17
CA ASN A 512 43.51 -4.04 12.84
C ASN A 512 43.13 -3.02 11.76
N TYR A 513 42.71 -1.81 12.17
CA TYR A 513 42.25 -0.72 11.29
C TYR A 513 43.12 -0.53 10.03
N ASN A 514 44.45 -0.45 10.20
CA ASN A 514 45.38 -0.22 9.08
C ASN A 514 45.33 -1.35 8.03
N ILE A 515 45.19 -2.60 8.48
CA ILE A 515 45.09 -3.75 7.58
C ILE A 515 43.74 -3.75 6.85
N TYR A 516 42.66 -3.33 7.52
CA TYR A 516 41.32 -3.23 6.92
C TYR A 516 41.29 -2.19 5.80
N MET A 517 41.97 -1.05 6.00
CA MET A 517 42.16 -0.05 4.95
C MET A 517 43.09 -0.52 3.82
N GLU A 518 44.17 -1.26 4.11
CA GLU A 518 45.00 -1.87 3.05
C GLU A 518 44.23 -2.91 2.22
N LEU A 519 43.34 -3.68 2.87
CA LEU A 519 42.48 -4.65 2.21
C LEU A 519 41.49 -3.97 1.28
N SER A 520 40.80 -2.92 1.73
CA SER A 520 39.81 -2.21 0.90
C SER A 520 40.47 -1.60 -0.36
N HIS A 521 41.57 -0.88 -0.22
CA HIS A 521 42.32 -0.27 -1.33
C HIS A 521 42.88 -1.30 -2.34
N ALA A 522 43.12 -2.55 -1.91
CA ALA A 522 43.58 -3.59 -2.81
C ALA A 522 42.49 -4.02 -3.82
N SER A 523 41.22 -3.74 -3.53
CA SER A 523 40.07 -4.13 -4.37
C SER A 523 39.86 -3.23 -5.60
N ASP A 524 40.28 -1.97 -5.54
CA ASP A 524 40.07 -0.95 -6.59
C ASP A 524 40.88 -1.21 -7.87
N LYS A 525 41.84 -2.15 -7.82
CA LYS A 525 42.64 -2.53 -8.98
C LYS A 525 41.84 -3.50 -9.87
N VAL A 526 41.23 -2.95 -10.92
CA VAL A 526 40.31 -3.59 -11.89
C VAL A 526 40.82 -4.92 -12.50
N THR A 527 42.13 -5.19 -12.49
CA THR A 527 42.78 -6.29 -13.22
C THR A 527 42.98 -7.60 -12.46
N TRP A 528 42.55 -7.74 -11.20
CA TRP A 528 42.82 -8.97 -10.46
C TRP A 528 41.96 -10.16 -10.93
N ARG A 529 42.62 -11.27 -11.28
CA ARG A 529 41.99 -12.60 -11.30
C ARG A 529 41.80 -13.11 -9.87
N ARG A 530 40.75 -13.89 -9.59
CA ARG A 530 40.41 -14.40 -8.24
C ARG A 530 41.61 -14.94 -7.46
N ASN A 531 42.37 -15.88 -8.04
CA ASN A 531 43.51 -16.51 -7.35
C ASN A 531 44.64 -15.51 -7.05
N ALA A 532 44.84 -14.50 -7.89
CA ALA A 532 45.86 -13.48 -7.68
C ALA A 532 45.43 -12.49 -6.57
N LEU A 533 44.13 -12.14 -6.53
CA LEU A 533 43.53 -11.35 -5.45
C LEU A 533 43.67 -12.06 -4.09
N GLN A 534 43.32 -13.35 -4.02
CA GLN A 534 43.43 -14.14 -2.79
C GLN A 534 44.87 -14.28 -2.29
N LYS A 535 45.87 -14.39 -3.19
CA LYS A 535 47.28 -14.34 -2.80
C LYS A 535 47.66 -12.99 -2.18
N ARG A 536 47.16 -11.89 -2.74
CA ARG A 536 47.38 -10.54 -2.19
C ARG A 536 46.70 -10.40 -0.83
N ILE A 537 45.45 -10.81 -0.70
CA ILE A 537 44.71 -10.83 0.56
C ILE A 537 45.47 -11.62 1.62
N LEU A 538 45.90 -12.85 1.32
CA LEU A 538 46.65 -13.70 2.25
C LEU A 538 47.94 -13.02 2.73
N SER A 539 48.63 -12.29 1.86
CA SER A 539 49.82 -11.51 2.24
C SER A 539 49.50 -10.38 3.21
N LEU A 540 48.32 -9.76 3.12
CA LEU A 540 47.87 -8.71 4.02
C LEU A 540 47.41 -9.27 5.36
N LEU A 541 46.66 -10.37 5.35
CA LEU A 541 46.17 -11.04 6.56
C LEU A 541 47.31 -11.53 7.46
N ARG A 542 48.46 -11.93 6.90
CA ARG A 542 49.67 -12.30 7.67
C ARG A 542 50.28 -11.15 8.48
N LYS A 543 49.87 -9.90 8.22
CA LYS A 543 50.30 -8.73 9.00
C LYS A 543 49.39 -8.43 10.19
N ILE A 544 48.32 -9.20 10.39
CA ILE A 544 47.42 -9.01 11.55
C ILE A 544 48.16 -9.49 12.81
N GLU A 545 48.47 -8.55 13.70
CA GLU A 545 49.15 -8.82 14.97
C GLU A 545 48.17 -8.99 16.14
N HIS A 546 46.99 -8.37 16.03
CA HIS A 546 45.96 -8.40 17.08
C HIS A 546 44.82 -9.34 16.71
N ALA A 547 44.63 -10.36 17.54
CA ALA A 547 43.56 -11.32 17.36
C ALA A 547 42.26 -10.80 17.99
N SER A 548 41.43 -10.12 17.19
CA SER A 548 40.06 -9.70 17.56
C SER A 548 39.15 -10.94 17.74
N HIS A 549 37.95 -10.75 18.29
CA HIS A 549 37.03 -11.87 18.44
C HIS A 549 36.53 -12.38 17.08
N GLY A 550 36.26 -11.47 16.13
CA GLY A 550 35.78 -11.85 14.81
C GLY A 550 36.84 -12.55 13.97
N ASN A 551 38.09 -12.06 13.96
CA ASN A 551 39.16 -12.68 13.17
C ASN A 551 39.62 -14.05 13.70
N LYS A 552 39.41 -14.34 15.00
CA LYS A 552 39.66 -15.65 15.59
C LYS A 552 38.60 -16.68 15.21
N GLN A 553 37.37 -16.21 14.99
CA GLN A 553 36.22 -17.06 14.74
C GLN A 553 36.00 -17.33 13.24
N ALA A 554 36.35 -16.37 12.38
CA ALA A 554 36.39 -16.55 10.93
C ALA A 554 37.59 -17.42 10.50
#